data_AF-A0A935ZBX4-F1
#
_entry.id   AF-A0A935ZBX4-F1
#
_cell.length_a   1.000
_cell.length_b   1.000
_cell.length_c   1.000
_cell.angle_alpha   90.00
_cell.angle_beta   90.00
_cell.angle_gamma   90.00
#
_symmetry.space_group_name_H-M   'P 1'
#
loop_
_entity.id
_entity.type
_entity.pdbx_description
1 polymer ?
#
loop_
_entity_poly.entity_id
_entity_poly.type
_entity_poly.pdbx_seq_one_letter_code
_entity_poly.pdbx_strand_id
1 'polypeptide(L)'
;MKRSVQSGSGHGAEGVFELSPDFVPNPTVVDVGLRRDQFDLHQGLEPYGFGQCGKSGVTTPTPAHTFRLSATHEDLEVRLVGSANVRRAALVDPAGNVTCLEAETPANLGRWPEGSYALHPIKEPSGEPGTPQFIFTARMRAHADAGAQLAGELRPGASANPAYATAAAPKGTLLRAGDVGVGECAGAATPVAAVSKLVVNEASRFLLDIEPAMAPKLFIAKEGGGCVEHGTRKGVELPAGTHELWIAVPQSTKLPEAWEVAATDAEAPLSFGDAPRHTLGAEPVTVLTTTGKLQMRGGPACGQGQRAPSFYFVHDAKAAPTVSLLHSSEPAKLSFVGPLERQFEPDGIHCQGQLLGPGTYAVWVDAPEGTDAVVLVGDPQRVDPLATARPVPANPSLAEREYGRYFAYYGERDGLPIEALFAAAPKQLFVFSTRATQGIAAGEPLLLLDHAAKESVVVTLAGGHRKLRTPDLTTTVPKSVVIPKLQAPSAPAKVNWYYARGDLAKVAGPGESALLAAYERERDEIYGCVQDYRKEHDPTYDKNYDLVNLRTGKTLASKVATVAKHKCGFAKLMSKAERLPAQIVESRKRSQARAVAALAEKFE
;
A
#
# COMPACT_ATOMS: atom_id res chain seq x y z
N MET A 1 26.98 -43.94 27.96
CA MET A 1 28.40 -43.69 27.60
C MET A 1 28.44 -43.22 26.16
N LYS A 2 28.71 -41.93 25.93
CA LYS A 2 28.80 -41.31 24.60
C LYS A 2 30.28 -41.30 24.17
N ARG A 3 30.63 -41.94 23.05
CA ARG A 3 31.86 -41.65 22.32
C ARG A 3 31.54 -40.63 21.24
N SER A 4 32.05 -39.41 21.40
CA SER A 4 32.18 -38.46 20.31
C SER A 4 33.21 -39.00 19.33
N VAL A 5 32.89 -39.06 18.04
CA VAL A 5 33.90 -39.26 17.01
C VAL A 5 34.61 -37.92 16.80
N GLN A 6 35.86 -37.86 17.25
CA GLN A 6 36.78 -36.76 16.98
C GLN A 6 37.15 -36.75 15.48
N SER A 7 37.22 -35.55 14.91
CA SER A 7 37.95 -35.29 13.66
C SER A 7 39.43 -35.64 13.85
N GLY A 8 39.84 -36.80 13.37
CA GLY A 8 41.24 -37.25 13.38
C GLY A 8 41.88 -37.03 12.02
N SER A 9 42.76 -36.05 11.90
CA SER A 9 43.73 -35.98 10.81
C SER A 9 44.82 -37.04 11.04
N GLY A 10 44.71 -38.21 10.40
CA GLY A 10 45.71 -39.26 10.55
C GLY A 10 45.35 -40.58 9.86
N HIS A 11 46.06 -40.85 8.76
CA HIS A 11 46.40 -42.15 8.16
C HIS A 11 45.33 -43.26 8.08
N GLY A 12 44.77 -43.46 6.88
CA GLY A 12 44.53 -44.77 6.25
C GLY A 12 43.86 -45.87 7.09
N ALA A 13 42.71 -45.60 7.71
CA ALA A 13 41.88 -46.64 8.34
C ALA A 13 40.58 -46.81 7.55
N GLU A 14 40.32 -48.03 7.09
CA GLU A 14 39.00 -48.50 6.66
C GLU A 14 38.01 -48.34 7.83
N GLY A 15 37.17 -47.30 7.75
CA GLY A 15 36.13 -47.04 8.75
C GLY A 15 34.76 -47.33 8.15
N VAL A 16 34.08 -48.37 8.63
CA VAL A 16 32.65 -48.58 8.40
C VAL A 16 31.89 -47.64 9.32
N PHE A 17 31.17 -46.67 8.76
CA PHE A 17 30.29 -45.77 9.51
C PHE A 17 28.85 -46.33 9.50
N GLU A 18 28.19 -46.36 10.66
CA GLU A 18 26.82 -46.89 10.80
C GLU A 18 25.80 -45.75 10.95
N LEU A 19 24.85 -45.70 10.02
CA LEU A 19 23.72 -44.76 10.05
C LEU A 19 22.52 -45.45 10.73
N SER A 20 22.17 -44.97 11.93
CA SER A 20 21.00 -45.41 12.70
C SER A 20 19.73 -44.69 12.25
N PRO A 21 18.53 -45.30 12.33
CA PRO A 21 17.25 -44.60 12.16
C PRO A 21 17.09 -43.37 13.08
N ASP A 22 17.83 -43.28 14.19
CA ASP A 22 17.84 -42.12 15.09
C ASP A 22 18.79 -40.98 14.65
N PHE A 23 19.27 -40.97 13.39
CA PHE A 23 20.23 -40.00 12.87
C PHE A 23 19.89 -38.54 13.23
N VAL A 24 20.81 -37.87 13.94
CA VAL A 24 20.70 -36.54 14.59
C VAL A 24 21.18 -35.46 13.61
N PRO A 25 20.62 -34.22 13.61
CA PRO A 25 20.35 -33.41 12.41
C PRO A 25 21.54 -32.68 11.77
N ASN A 26 22.78 -33.04 12.12
CA ASN A 26 23.93 -32.42 11.47
C ASN A 26 24.27 -33.18 10.18
N PRO A 27 24.50 -32.47 9.05
CA PRO A 27 25.04 -33.10 7.85
C PRO A 27 26.31 -33.85 8.27
N THR A 28 26.31 -35.17 8.12
CA THR A 28 27.53 -35.94 8.35
C THR A 28 28.40 -35.71 7.13
N VAL A 29 29.42 -34.90 7.32
CA VAL A 29 30.44 -34.62 6.33
C VAL A 29 31.53 -35.67 6.49
N VAL A 30 31.70 -36.50 5.47
CA VAL A 30 32.81 -37.45 5.41
C VAL A 30 33.88 -36.89 4.48
N ASP A 31 35.01 -36.50 5.07
CA ASP A 31 36.22 -36.13 4.34
C ASP A 31 36.92 -37.40 3.85
N VAL A 32 36.99 -37.57 2.52
CA VAL A 32 37.64 -38.74 1.94
C VAL A 32 39.05 -38.36 1.51
N GLY A 33 40.02 -38.61 2.40
CA GLY A 33 41.44 -38.41 2.12
C GLY A 33 41.94 -39.40 1.05
N LEU A 34 42.11 -38.93 -0.18
CA LEU A 34 42.55 -39.75 -1.31
C LEU A 34 44.07 -39.62 -1.52
N ARG A 35 44.78 -40.75 -1.64
CA ARG A 35 46.19 -40.75 -2.06
C ARG A 35 46.32 -40.88 -3.58
N ARG A 36 47.38 -40.29 -4.15
CA ARG A 36 47.63 -40.27 -5.60
C ARG A 36 47.83 -41.66 -6.22
N ASP A 37 48.29 -42.62 -5.43
CA ASP A 37 48.58 -44.02 -5.77
C ASP A 37 47.36 -44.95 -5.68
N GLN A 38 46.19 -44.47 -5.23
CA GLN A 38 44.96 -45.28 -5.10
C GLN A 38 44.10 -45.29 -6.37
N PHE A 39 44.58 -44.73 -7.47
CA PHE A 39 43.84 -44.64 -8.74
C PHE A 39 44.52 -45.51 -9.79
N ASP A 40 43.83 -46.55 -10.27
CA ASP A 40 44.34 -47.47 -11.29
C ASP A 40 43.58 -47.37 -12.62
N LEU A 41 44.32 -47.38 -13.72
CA LEU A 41 43.77 -47.30 -15.08
C LEU A 41 42.92 -48.54 -15.40
N HIS A 42 41.72 -48.30 -15.93
CA HIS A 42 40.68 -49.27 -16.29
C HIS A 42 41.18 -50.55 -17.00
N GLN A 43 41.54 -51.60 -16.27
CA GLN A 43 41.69 -52.94 -16.85
C GLN A 43 41.15 -54.11 -16.00
N GLY A 44 40.38 -53.88 -14.92
CA GLY A 44 39.96 -55.01 -14.06
C GLY A 44 38.61 -54.95 -13.33
N LEU A 45 37.76 -53.94 -13.52
CA LEU A 45 36.52 -53.77 -12.75
C LEU A 45 35.25 -53.71 -13.61
N GLU A 46 35.19 -54.52 -14.67
CA GLU A 46 33.96 -54.75 -15.45
C GLU A 46 32.74 -55.29 -14.67
N PRO A 47 32.85 -56.03 -13.53
CA PRO A 47 31.66 -56.64 -12.91
C PRO A 47 30.62 -55.66 -12.35
N TYR A 48 30.98 -54.40 -12.10
CA TYR A 48 30.15 -53.44 -11.36
C TYR A 48 29.56 -52.33 -12.24
N GLY A 49 29.70 -52.36 -13.57
CA GLY A 49 29.02 -51.38 -14.44
C GLY A 49 29.49 -49.92 -14.31
N PHE A 50 30.64 -49.66 -13.68
CA PHE A 50 31.17 -48.31 -13.44
C PHE A 50 31.37 -47.45 -14.71
N GLY A 51 31.48 -48.06 -15.88
CA GLY A 51 31.54 -47.35 -17.17
C GLY A 51 30.32 -46.47 -17.46
N GLN A 52 29.19 -46.70 -16.76
CA GLN A 52 27.99 -45.87 -16.86
C GLN A 52 28.15 -44.49 -16.20
N CYS A 53 29.10 -44.32 -15.27
CA CYS A 53 29.34 -43.05 -14.56
C CYS A 53 30.42 -42.15 -15.22
N GLY A 54 30.97 -42.56 -16.37
CA GLY A 54 31.86 -41.73 -17.18
C GLY A 54 32.79 -42.51 -18.11
N LYS A 55 33.12 -41.92 -19.27
CA LYS A 55 33.96 -42.54 -20.32
C LYS A 55 35.48 -42.31 -20.17
N SER A 56 35.96 -41.51 -19.22
CA SER A 56 37.37 -41.06 -19.19
C SER A 56 37.92 -40.68 -17.80
N GLY A 57 37.58 -41.43 -16.76
CA GLY A 57 38.08 -41.19 -15.39
C GLY A 57 38.81 -42.41 -14.83
N VAL A 58 39.73 -42.17 -13.89
CA VAL A 58 40.39 -43.24 -13.12
C VAL A 58 39.63 -43.38 -11.80
N THR A 59 39.14 -44.57 -11.46
CA THR A 59 38.39 -44.84 -10.21
C THR A 59 39.31 -45.50 -9.18
N THR A 60 38.95 -45.45 -7.90
CA THR A 60 39.67 -46.25 -6.88
C THR A 60 39.18 -47.70 -6.92
N PRO A 61 40.09 -48.71 -6.99
CA PRO A 61 39.70 -50.12 -7.03
C PRO A 61 39.15 -50.63 -5.70
N THR A 62 39.57 -50.01 -4.60
CA THR A 62 38.91 -50.13 -3.29
C THR A 62 37.95 -48.97 -3.09
N PRO A 63 36.80 -49.18 -2.41
CA PRO A 63 35.92 -48.10 -2.04
C PRO A 63 36.69 -47.11 -1.16
N ALA A 64 36.65 -45.84 -1.52
CA ALA A 64 37.32 -44.82 -0.72
C ALA A 64 36.58 -44.58 0.61
N HIS A 65 35.29 -44.95 0.65
CA HIS A 65 34.51 -44.99 1.89
C HIS A 65 33.43 -46.07 1.81
N THR A 66 33.11 -46.68 2.95
CA THR A 66 31.96 -47.60 3.09
C THR A 66 31.14 -47.20 4.29
N PHE A 67 29.81 -47.28 4.16
CA PHE A 67 28.89 -47.01 5.24
C PHE A 67 27.78 -48.06 5.26
N ARG A 68 27.18 -48.29 6.42
CA ARG A 68 26.08 -49.24 6.60
C ARG A 68 24.84 -48.50 7.07
N LEU A 69 23.72 -48.75 6.38
CA LEU A 69 22.40 -48.40 6.86
C LEU A 69 21.87 -49.54 7.71
N SER A 70 21.46 -49.24 8.94
CA SER A 70 20.91 -50.23 9.89
C SER A 70 19.39 -50.41 9.74
N ALA A 71 18.75 -49.63 8.89
CA ALA A 71 17.36 -49.77 8.46
C ALA A 71 17.19 -49.25 7.03
N THR A 72 16.01 -49.47 6.44
CA THR A 72 15.66 -48.84 5.15
C THR A 72 15.30 -47.37 5.37
N HIS A 73 15.78 -46.48 4.50
CA HIS A 73 15.47 -45.05 4.52
C HIS A 73 14.80 -44.61 3.20
N GLU A 74 13.80 -43.74 3.27
CA GLU A 74 13.07 -43.27 2.07
C GLU A 74 13.42 -41.81 1.70
N ASP A 75 14.17 -41.13 2.55
CA ASP A 75 14.39 -39.68 2.49
C ASP A 75 15.87 -39.28 2.59
N LEU A 76 16.78 -40.25 2.47
CA LEU A 76 18.22 -40.02 2.50
C LEU A 76 18.70 -39.46 1.15
N GLU A 77 19.52 -38.42 1.22
CA GLU A 77 20.27 -37.89 0.10
C GLU A 77 21.76 -37.99 0.34
N VAL A 78 22.48 -38.26 -0.74
CA VAL A 78 23.94 -38.22 -0.76
C VAL A 78 24.39 -37.19 -1.78
N ARG A 79 25.12 -36.18 -1.31
CA ARG A 79 25.71 -35.15 -2.17
C ARG A 79 27.22 -35.27 -2.15
N LEU A 80 27.81 -35.32 -3.34
CA LEU A 80 29.24 -35.11 -3.53
C LEU A 80 29.51 -33.61 -3.59
N VAL A 81 30.29 -33.07 -2.66
CA VAL A 81 30.93 -31.77 -2.80
C VAL A 81 32.30 -32.04 -3.39
N GLY A 82 32.39 -31.81 -4.70
CA GLY A 82 33.59 -32.10 -5.46
C GLY A 82 34.73 -31.14 -5.14
N SER A 83 35.96 -31.64 -5.19
CA SER A 83 37.16 -30.82 -5.36
C SER A 83 37.48 -30.65 -6.85
N ALA A 84 38.46 -29.80 -7.20
CA ALA A 84 38.84 -29.51 -8.59
C ALA A 84 39.13 -30.74 -9.48
N ASN A 85 39.37 -31.90 -8.87
CA ASN A 85 39.84 -33.15 -9.47
C ASN A 85 38.91 -34.36 -9.23
N VAL A 86 37.84 -34.22 -8.43
CA VAL A 86 36.82 -35.26 -8.21
C VAL A 86 35.45 -34.62 -8.36
N ARG A 87 34.91 -34.66 -9.57
CA ARG A 87 33.57 -34.14 -9.89
C ARG A 87 32.50 -35.21 -9.95
N ARG A 88 32.89 -36.48 -9.85
CA ARG A 88 31.98 -37.63 -9.96
C ARG A 88 32.36 -38.72 -8.95
N ALA A 89 31.39 -39.51 -8.54
CA ALA A 89 31.61 -40.71 -7.75
C ALA A 89 30.58 -41.78 -8.15
N ALA A 90 30.95 -43.05 -8.02
CA ALA A 90 30.01 -44.16 -8.10
C ALA A 90 29.63 -44.60 -6.69
N LEU A 91 28.34 -44.64 -6.41
CA LEU A 91 27.76 -45.22 -5.22
C LEU A 91 27.25 -46.62 -5.56
N VAL A 92 27.78 -47.63 -4.88
CA VAL A 92 27.33 -49.02 -5.01
C VAL A 92 26.42 -49.34 -3.82
N ASP A 93 25.22 -49.82 -4.10
CA ASP A 93 24.23 -50.22 -3.09
C ASP A 93 24.43 -51.67 -2.60
N PRO A 94 23.70 -52.14 -1.58
CA PRO A 94 23.82 -53.51 -1.05
C PRO A 94 23.46 -54.61 -2.07
N ALA A 95 22.69 -54.28 -3.10
CA ALA A 95 22.32 -55.19 -4.18
C ALA A 95 23.35 -55.17 -5.34
N GLY A 96 24.38 -54.32 -5.25
CA GLY A 96 25.41 -54.15 -6.26
C GLY A 96 25.03 -53.19 -7.39
N ASN A 97 23.90 -52.47 -7.29
CA ASN A 97 23.54 -51.46 -8.28
C ASN A 97 24.41 -50.21 -8.12
N VAL A 98 24.74 -49.59 -9.26
CA VAL A 98 25.60 -48.41 -9.29
C VAL A 98 24.80 -47.17 -9.63
N THR A 99 24.91 -46.17 -8.76
CA THR A 99 24.37 -44.83 -8.97
C THR A 99 25.49 -43.82 -9.14
N CYS A 100 25.40 -43.03 -10.20
CA CYS A 100 26.39 -42.01 -10.51
C CYS A 100 26.08 -40.72 -9.77
N LEU A 101 27.00 -40.30 -8.91
CA LEU A 101 26.96 -39.04 -8.19
C LEU A 101 27.74 -37.99 -9.00
N GLU A 102 27.14 -36.83 -9.22
CA GLU A 102 27.82 -35.67 -9.80
C GLU A 102 28.02 -34.60 -8.74
N ALA A 103 29.10 -33.82 -8.84
CA ALA A 103 29.40 -32.76 -7.90
C ALA A 103 28.25 -31.76 -7.84
N GLU A 104 27.90 -31.38 -6.62
CA GLU A 104 26.82 -30.42 -6.30
C GLU A 104 25.41 -30.86 -6.71
N THR A 105 25.26 -32.06 -7.28
CA THR A 105 23.97 -32.67 -7.59
C THR A 105 23.66 -33.76 -6.56
N PRO A 106 22.63 -33.60 -5.71
CA PRO A 106 22.26 -34.63 -4.76
C PRO A 106 21.70 -35.85 -5.50
N ALA A 107 22.12 -37.05 -5.11
CA ALA A 107 21.49 -38.27 -5.56
C ALA A 107 20.46 -38.75 -4.54
N ASN A 108 19.28 -39.05 -5.04
CA ASN A 108 18.19 -39.64 -4.27
C ASN A 108 17.75 -40.93 -4.97
N LEU A 109 17.83 -42.05 -4.25
CA LEU A 109 17.42 -43.36 -4.75
C LEU A 109 15.91 -43.62 -4.58
N GLY A 110 15.18 -42.70 -3.94
CA GLY A 110 13.77 -42.84 -3.54
C GLY A 110 13.56 -43.86 -2.40
N ARG A 111 14.38 -44.92 -2.38
CA ARG A 111 14.45 -45.91 -1.31
C ARG A 111 15.87 -46.39 -1.17
N TRP A 112 16.39 -46.35 0.05
CA TRP A 112 17.72 -46.81 0.44
C TRP A 112 17.57 -48.06 1.29
N PRO A 113 17.72 -49.26 0.72
CA PRO A 113 17.68 -50.51 1.47
C PRO A 113 18.67 -50.55 2.64
N GLU A 114 18.30 -51.28 3.69
CA GLU A 114 19.25 -51.67 4.73
C GLU A 114 20.44 -52.42 4.12
N GLY A 115 21.66 -52.13 4.56
CA GLY A 115 22.87 -52.81 4.11
C GLY A 115 24.07 -51.90 3.93
N SER A 116 25.14 -52.47 3.38
CA SER A 116 26.40 -51.77 3.17
C SER A 116 26.46 -51.10 1.79
N TYR A 117 26.89 -49.85 1.79
CA TYR A 117 27.10 -49.03 0.60
C TYR A 117 28.58 -48.70 0.47
N ALA A 118 29.03 -48.57 -0.78
CA ALA A 118 30.41 -48.30 -1.12
C ALA A 118 30.51 -47.09 -2.05
N LEU A 119 31.37 -46.14 -1.69
CA LEU A 119 31.62 -44.91 -2.45
C LEU A 119 32.98 -44.98 -3.15
N HIS A 120 32.95 -44.83 -4.47
CA HIS A 120 34.12 -44.84 -5.35
C HIS A 120 34.26 -43.50 -6.07
N PRO A 121 35.12 -42.60 -5.60
CA PRO A 121 35.43 -41.36 -6.29
C PRO A 121 36.00 -41.61 -7.69
N ILE A 122 35.59 -40.78 -8.65
CA ILE A 122 36.06 -40.82 -10.03
C ILE A 122 36.91 -39.57 -10.27
N LYS A 123 38.21 -39.78 -10.52
CA LYS A 123 39.18 -38.70 -10.72
C LYS A 123 39.18 -38.22 -12.17
N GLU A 124 39.20 -36.90 -12.34
CA GLU A 124 39.39 -36.26 -13.65
C GLU A 124 40.88 -35.94 -13.92
N PRO A 125 41.33 -35.95 -15.19
CA PRO A 125 42.76 -35.93 -15.52
C PRO A 125 43.55 -34.65 -15.14
N SER A 126 42.89 -33.52 -14.89
CA SER A 126 43.55 -32.18 -14.99
C SER A 126 43.40 -31.25 -13.76
N GLY A 127 43.30 -31.75 -12.53
CA GLY A 127 43.13 -30.90 -11.33
C GLY A 127 44.17 -31.09 -10.21
N GLU A 128 44.43 -30.03 -9.45
CA GLU A 128 45.20 -30.06 -8.19
C GLU A 128 44.51 -30.93 -7.11
N PRO A 129 45.26 -31.51 -6.15
CA PRO A 129 44.70 -32.42 -5.16
C PRO A 129 43.76 -31.72 -4.17
N GLY A 130 42.46 -32.02 -4.22
CA GLY A 130 41.53 -31.73 -3.13
C GLY A 130 40.85 -32.99 -2.56
N THR A 131 40.22 -32.82 -1.41
CA THR A 131 39.51 -33.85 -0.65
C THR A 131 38.00 -33.76 -0.98
N PRO A 132 37.40 -34.73 -1.68
CA PRO A 132 35.96 -34.73 -1.88
C PRO A 132 35.25 -34.96 -0.55
N GLN A 133 34.10 -34.29 -0.38
CA GLN A 133 33.24 -34.47 0.79
C GLN A 133 31.93 -35.10 0.38
N PHE A 134 31.48 -36.10 1.15
CA PHE A 134 30.13 -36.65 1.01
C PHE A 134 29.26 -36.12 2.14
N ILE A 135 28.11 -35.54 1.77
CA ILE A 135 27.13 -34.99 2.70
C ILE A 135 25.88 -35.88 2.65
N PHE A 136 25.52 -36.42 3.81
CA PHE A 136 24.30 -37.20 4.01
C PHE A 136 23.23 -36.33 4.68
N THR A 137 22.05 -36.22 4.07
CA THR A 137 20.93 -35.42 4.60
C THR A 137 19.62 -36.21 4.55
N ALA A 138 18.82 -36.15 5.63
CA ALA A 138 17.46 -36.69 5.65
C ALA A 138 16.46 -35.55 5.37
N ARG A 139 15.83 -35.55 4.19
CA ARG A 139 14.97 -34.44 3.71
C ARG A 139 13.80 -34.12 4.64
N MET A 140 13.16 -35.14 5.21
CA MET A 140 11.90 -35.00 5.96
C MET A 140 12.10 -34.36 7.35
N ARG A 141 13.23 -34.62 8.03
CA ARG A 141 13.50 -34.09 9.37
C ARG A 141 13.94 -32.62 9.34
N ALA A 142 14.71 -32.21 8.34
CA ALA A 142 15.09 -30.80 8.15
C ALA A 142 13.88 -29.91 7.85
N HIS A 143 12.90 -30.42 7.08
CA HIS A 143 11.62 -29.77 6.87
C HIS A 143 10.81 -29.68 8.18
N ALA A 144 10.71 -30.78 8.94
CA ALA A 144 9.98 -30.80 10.21
C ALA A 144 10.56 -29.88 11.30
N ASP A 145 11.89 -29.83 11.43
CA ASP A 145 12.58 -28.96 12.40
C ASP A 145 12.46 -27.47 12.03
N ALA A 146 12.43 -27.14 10.73
CA ALA A 146 12.16 -25.79 10.25
C ALA A 146 10.71 -25.37 10.51
N GLY A 147 9.74 -26.27 10.28
CA GLY A 147 8.33 -26.06 10.58
C GLY A 147 8.03 -25.88 12.08
N ALA A 148 8.90 -26.34 12.97
CA ALA A 148 8.78 -26.16 14.42
C ALA A 148 9.16 -24.73 14.90
N GLN A 149 9.85 -23.94 14.08
CA GLN A 149 10.31 -22.58 14.42
C GLN A 149 9.42 -21.46 13.84
N LEU A 150 8.20 -21.82 13.41
CA LEU A 150 7.28 -20.90 12.74
C LEU A 150 6.73 -19.82 13.68
N ALA A 151 6.56 -18.60 13.14
CA ALA A 151 6.18 -17.41 13.92
C ALA A 151 4.71 -17.38 14.37
N GLY A 152 3.87 -18.25 13.82
CA GLY A 152 2.44 -18.35 14.16
C GLY A 152 1.60 -18.96 13.05
N GLU A 153 0.28 -19.01 13.28
CA GLU A 153 -0.73 -19.51 12.33
C GLU A 153 -1.59 -18.36 11.79
N LEU A 154 -1.78 -18.33 10.48
CA LEU A 154 -2.75 -17.53 9.74
C LEU A 154 -4.05 -18.31 9.63
N ARG A 155 -5.17 -17.73 10.09
CA ARG A 155 -6.50 -18.36 10.02
C ARG A 155 -7.53 -17.42 9.38
N PRO A 156 -7.54 -17.24 8.05
CA PRO A 156 -8.56 -16.45 7.38
C PRO A 156 -9.97 -17.00 7.68
N GLY A 157 -10.94 -16.12 7.93
CA GLY A 157 -12.35 -16.50 8.10
C GLY A 157 -12.81 -16.81 9.54
N ALA A 158 -11.93 -16.77 10.55
CA ALA A 158 -12.33 -16.96 11.96
C ALA A 158 -12.89 -15.67 12.62
N SER A 159 -12.41 -14.49 12.21
CA SER A 159 -12.88 -13.17 12.69
C SER A 159 -12.39 -11.99 11.83
N ALA A 160 -11.30 -12.16 11.09
CA ALA A 160 -10.77 -11.21 10.12
C ALA A 160 -10.33 -11.92 8.83
N ASN A 161 -10.52 -11.26 7.69
CA ASN A 161 -10.05 -11.62 6.37
C ASN A 161 -9.71 -10.31 5.64
N PRO A 162 -8.45 -10.02 5.29
CA PRO A 162 -7.24 -10.87 5.43
C PRO A 162 -6.79 -11.20 6.85
N ALA A 163 -6.06 -12.31 6.99
CA ALA A 163 -5.31 -12.68 8.18
C ALA A 163 -3.82 -12.34 8.01
N TYR A 164 -3.17 -11.94 9.10
CA TYR A 164 -1.78 -11.46 9.09
C TYR A 164 -0.95 -12.12 10.19
N ALA A 165 0.33 -12.32 9.91
CA ALA A 165 1.32 -12.81 10.86
C ALA A 165 2.66 -12.11 10.61
N THR A 166 3.29 -11.65 11.69
CA THR A 166 4.66 -11.12 11.62
C THR A 166 5.64 -12.24 11.96
N ALA A 167 6.50 -12.57 11.00
CA ALA A 167 7.61 -13.48 11.19
C ALA A 167 8.89 -12.67 11.39
N ALA A 168 9.59 -12.89 12.51
CA ALA A 168 10.94 -12.35 12.64
C ALA A 168 11.78 -12.81 11.43
N ALA A 169 12.67 -11.95 10.94
CA ALA A 169 13.55 -12.37 9.87
C ALA A 169 14.33 -13.61 10.32
N PRO A 170 14.58 -14.57 9.42
CA PRO A 170 15.23 -15.81 9.79
C PRO A 170 16.57 -15.51 10.47
N LYS A 171 16.58 -15.54 11.80
CA LYS A 171 17.81 -15.53 12.60
C LYS A 171 18.40 -16.94 12.72
N GLY A 172 17.62 -17.96 12.33
CA GLY A 172 17.99 -19.37 12.31
C GLY A 172 18.75 -19.80 11.05
N THR A 173 18.99 -21.10 10.94
CA THR A 173 19.74 -21.73 9.84
C THR A 173 18.94 -21.63 8.54
N LEU A 174 19.36 -20.74 7.63
CA LEU A 174 18.86 -20.74 6.26
C LEU A 174 19.13 -22.12 5.63
N LEU A 175 18.09 -22.74 5.07
CA LEU A 175 18.20 -24.04 4.42
C LEU A 175 18.33 -23.86 2.91
N ARG A 176 18.95 -24.79 2.19
CA ARG A 176 18.89 -24.76 0.72
C ARG A 176 17.55 -25.35 0.28
N ALA A 177 16.91 -24.72 -0.72
CA ALA A 177 15.62 -25.18 -1.23
C ALA A 177 15.63 -26.65 -1.69
N GLY A 178 16.75 -27.12 -2.26
CA GLY A 178 16.92 -28.52 -2.64
C GLY A 178 16.89 -29.49 -1.45
N ASP A 179 17.50 -29.10 -0.32
CA ASP A 179 17.64 -29.93 0.87
C ASP A 179 16.27 -30.15 1.59
N VAL A 180 15.26 -29.32 1.29
CA VAL A 180 13.88 -29.45 1.82
C VAL A 180 12.84 -29.78 0.72
N GLY A 181 13.29 -30.11 -0.49
CA GLY A 181 12.39 -30.55 -1.57
C GLY A 181 11.54 -29.46 -2.24
N VAL A 182 11.91 -28.18 -2.11
CA VAL A 182 11.18 -27.03 -2.69
C VAL A 182 11.99 -26.30 -3.78
N GLY A 183 12.99 -26.99 -4.34
CA GLY A 183 13.90 -26.45 -5.36
C GLY A 183 13.21 -25.97 -6.64
N GLU A 184 12.02 -26.47 -6.95
CA GLU A 184 11.24 -26.05 -8.13
C GLU A 184 10.72 -24.60 -8.02
N CYS A 185 10.39 -24.11 -6.81
CA CYS A 185 9.82 -22.76 -6.64
C CYS A 185 10.89 -21.68 -6.38
N ALA A 186 11.95 -22.04 -5.64
CA ALA A 186 12.98 -21.08 -5.25
C ALA A 186 14.29 -21.22 -6.06
N GLY A 187 14.51 -22.34 -6.75
CA GLY A 187 15.81 -22.78 -7.27
C GLY A 187 16.60 -23.57 -6.21
N ALA A 188 17.14 -24.73 -6.59
CA ALA A 188 17.71 -25.70 -5.62
C ALA A 188 18.81 -25.14 -4.71
N ALA A 189 19.62 -24.20 -5.20
CA ALA A 189 20.70 -23.56 -4.44
C ALA A 189 20.25 -22.35 -3.60
N THR A 190 18.99 -21.92 -3.74
CA THR A 190 18.48 -20.70 -3.10
C THR A 190 18.22 -20.95 -1.62
N PRO A 191 18.68 -20.05 -0.73
CA PRO A 191 18.32 -20.10 0.68
C PRO A 191 16.81 -19.90 0.88
N VAL A 192 16.20 -20.74 1.70
CA VAL A 192 14.77 -20.69 2.04
C VAL A 192 14.56 -20.72 3.55
N ALA A 193 13.44 -20.17 3.99
CA ALA A 193 13.00 -20.21 5.38
C ALA A 193 11.49 -20.36 5.47
N ALA A 194 11.04 -21.17 6.43
CA ALA A 194 9.64 -21.28 6.82
C ALA A 194 9.26 -20.03 7.64
N VAL A 195 8.09 -19.42 7.37
CA VAL A 195 7.69 -18.14 7.98
C VAL A 195 6.39 -18.22 8.79
N SER A 196 5.38 -18.94 8.32
CA SER A 196 4.10 -19.11 9.02
C SER A 196 3.37 -20.37 8.56
N LYS A 197 2.30 -20.76 9.27
CA LYS A 197 1.34 -21.78 8.82
C LYS A 197 0.06 -21.11 8.38
N LEU A 198 -0.52 -21.53 7.27
CA LEU A 198 -1.87 -21.15 6.83
C LEU A 198 -2.83 -22.29 7.15
N VAL A 199 -3.80 -22.04 8.03
CA VAL A 199 -4.87 -22.99 8.34
C VAL A 199 -6.06 -22.69 7.44
N VAL A 200 -6.38 -23.64 6.58
CA VAL A 200 -7.49 -23.59 5.63
C VAL A 200 -8.62 -24.44 6.19
N ASN A 201 -9.72 -23.81 6.59
CA ASN A 201 -10.86 -24.53 7.16
C ASN A 201 -11.67 -25.28 6.09
N GLU A 202 -11.86 -24.65 4.94
CA GLU A 202 -12.58 -25.17 3.78
C GLU A 202 -11.75 -24.90 2.52
N ALA A 203 -11.87 -25.76 1.51
CA ALA A 203 -11.12 -25.58 0.27
C ALA A 203 -11.49 -24.25 -0.39
N SER A 204 -10.50 -23.39 -0.61
CA SER A 204 -10.71 -22.05 -1.16
C SER A 204 -9.48 -21.57 -1.95
N ARG A 205 -9.61 -20.41 -2.56
CA ARG A 205 -8.56 -19.73 -3.31
C ARG A 205 -7.96 -18.62 -2.45
N PHE A 206 -6.67 -18.72 -2.17
CA PHE A 206 -5.97 -17.78 -1.29
C PHE A 206 -5.05 -16.84 -2.07
N LEU A 207 -5.07 -15.56 -1.73
CA LEU A 207 -4.08 -14.57 -2.14
C LEU A 207 -3.06 -14.41 -1.01
N LEU A 208 -1.78 -14.57 -1.31
CA LEU A 208 -0.71 -14.48 -0.33
C LEU A 208 0.16 -13.25 -0.60
N ASP A 209 0.52 -12.50 0.42
CA ASP A 209 1.40 -11.33 0.28
C ASP A 209 2.50 -11.33 1.33
N ILE A 210 3.61 -10.67 1.03
CA ILE A 210 4.76 -10.53 1.93
C ILE A 210 5.36 -9.12 1.87
N GLU A 211 5.53 -8.51 3.03
CA GLU A 211 6.15 -7.19 3.19
C GLU A 211 7.53 -7.27 3.87
N PRO A 212 8.51 -6.43 3.46
CA PRO A 212 8.40 -5.37 2.44
C PRO A 212 8.33 -5.87 0.99
N ALA A 213 7.50 -5.30 0.09
CA ALA A 213 7.31 -5.76 -1.31
C ALA A 213 8.59 -5.97 -2.18
N MET A 214 9.76 -5.49 -1.74
CA MET A 214 11.06 -5.85 -2.33
C MET A 214 11.57 -7.24 -1.86
N ALA A 215 10.68 -8.03 -1.25
CA ALA A 215 10.91 -9.29 -0.56
C ALA A 215 11.10 -10.52 -1.48
N PRO A 216 11.63 -11.62 -0.91
CA PRO A 216 11.69 -12.95 -1.51
C PRO A 216 10.37 -13.47 -2.09
N LYS A 217 10.46 -14.40 -3.06
CA LYS A 217 9.30 -15.17 -3.53
C LYS A 217 8.66 -15.93 -2.36
N LEU A 218 7.38 -15.68 -2.08
CA LEU A 218 6.55 -16.43 -1.14
C LEU A 218 5.90 -17.62 -1.87
N PHE A 219 5.95 -18.80 -1.25
CA PHE A 219 5.38 -20.04 -1.81
C PHE A 219 4.90 -20.97 -0.70
N ILE A 220 4.14 -21.99 -1.09
CA ILE A 220 3.63 -23.03 -0.20
C ILE A 220 4.41 -24.32 -0.44
N ALA A 221 4.95 -24.91 0.62
CA ALA A 221 5.58 -26.24 0.57
C ALA A 221 4.52 -27.33 0.77
N LYS A 222 4.61 -28.43 0.01
CA LYS A 222 3.72 -29.59 0.15
C LYS A 222 4.36 -30.66 1.04
N GLU A 223 3.54 -31.34 1.83
CA GLU A 223 3.95 -32.51 2.59
C GLU A 223 4.47 -33.61 1.64
N GLY A 224 5.67 -34.14 1.88
CA GLY A 224 6.33 -35.13 1.01
C GLY A 224 7.17 -34.56 -0.15
N GLY A 225 7.27 -33.23 -0.29
CA GLY A 225 8.09 -32.56 -1.30
C GLY A 225 7.28 -31.91 -2.42
N GLY A 226 7.88 -30.92 -3.09
CA GLY A 226 7.21 -30.06 -4.07
C GLY A 226 6.64 -28.78 -3.45
N CYS A 227 6.20 -27.86 -4.30
CA CYS A 227 5.73 -26.55 -3.87
C CYS A 227 4.78 -25.92 -4.89
N VAL A 228 4.02 -24.90 -4.48
CA VAL A 228 3.19 -24.09 -5.38
C VAL A 228 3.69 -22.65 -5.31
N GLU A 229 4.23 -22.16 -6.42
CA GLU A 229 4.65 -20.76 -6.55
C GLU A 229 3.43 -19.86 -6.68
N HIS A 230 3.47 -18.74 -5.96
CA HIS A 230 2.45 -17.70 -6.06
C HIS A 230 2.69 -16.82 -7.30
N GLY A 231 1.76 -16.86 -8.25
CA GLY A 231 1.59 -15.80 -9.24
C GLY A 231 0.61 -14.75 -8.71
N THR A 232 1.09 -13.55 -8.39
CA THR A 232 0.47 -12.54 -7.51
C THR A 232 -0.94 -12.01 -7.84
N ARG A 233 -1.63 -12.57 -8.84
CA ARG A 233 -2.97 -12.11 -9.24
C ARG A 233 -4.04 -13.21 -9.29
N LYS A 234 -3.66 -14.47 -9.44
CA LYS A 234 -4.65 -15.55 -9.63
C LYS A 234 -5.03 -16.28 -8.34
N GLY A 235 -4.29 -16.07 -7.26
CA GLY A 235 -4.41 -16.85 -6.04
C GLY A 235 -3.99 -18.31 -6.22
N VAL A 236 -3.98 -19.06 -5.12
CA VAL A 236 -3.67 -20.49 -5.09
C VAL A 236 -4.85 -21.24 -4.49
N GLU A 237 -5.33 -22.26 -5.20
CA GLU A 237 -6.35 -23.17 -4.69
C GLU A 237 -5.72 -24.11 -3.66
N LEU A 238 -6.28 -24.11 -2.45
CA LEU A 238 -5.80 -24.93 -1.34
C LEU A 238 -6.95 -25.76 -0.77
N PRO A 239 -6.74 -27.08 -0.54
CA PRO A 239 -7.69 -27.89 0.20
C PRO A 239 -7.69 -27.53 1.69
N ALA A 240 -8.73 -27.95 2.40
CA ALA A 240 -8.79 -27.88 3.86
C ALA A 240 -7.59 -28.59 4.48
N GLY A 241 -6.99 -27.98 5.51
CA GLY A 241 -5.78 -28.45 6.16
C GLY A 241 -4.82 -27.33 6.55
N THR A 242 -3.65 -27.71 7.05
CA THR A 242 -2.60 -26.76 7.44
C THR A 242 -1.48 -26.80 6.41
N HIS A 243 -1.14 -25.63 5.86
CA HIS A 243 -0.14 -25.46 4.81
C HIS A 243 1.02 -24.61 5.32
N GLU A 244 2.25 -24.98 5.02
CA GLU A 244 3.41 -24.20 5.45
C GLU A 244 3.80 -23.14 4.41
N LEU A 245 3.97 -21.91 4.87
CA LEU A 245 4.41 -20.78 4.05
C LEU A 245 5.92 -20.61 4.16
N TRP A 246 6.56 -20.46 3.01
CA TRP A 246 8.01 -20.39 2.86
C TRP A 246 8.43 -19.24 1.97
N ILE A 247 9.62 -18.70 2.22
CA ILE A 247 10.19 -17.58 1.46
C ILE A 247 11.55 -17.94 0.87
N ALA A 248 11.83 -17.48 -0.34
CA ALA A 248 13.11 -17.64 -1.04
C ALA A 248 14.07 -16.47 -0.77
N VAL A 249 14.86 -16.54 0.31
CA VAL A 249 15.67 -15.43 0.82
C VAL A 249 16.74 -14.98 -0.20
N PRO A 250 16.77 -13.70 -0.62
CA PRO A 250 17.74 -13.21 -1.59
C PRO A 250 19.14 -13.18 -0.97
N GLN A 251 20.19 -13.41 -1.76
CA GLN A 251 21.59 -13.35 -1.31
C GLN A 251 22.10 -11.91 -1.00
N SER A 252 21.23 -10.89 -1.02
CA SER A 252 21.62 -9.48 -0.91
C SER A 252 21.91 -9.03 0.53
N THR A 253 22.75 -8.00 0.65
CA THR A 253 23.15 -7.37 1.92
C THR A 253 21.99 -6.58 2.57
N LYS A 254 21.64 -7.02 3.78
CA LYS A 254 20.67 -6.47 4.76
C LYS A 254 19.21 -6.89 4.56
N LEU A 255 18.87 -8.06 5.10
CA LEU A 255 17.49 -8.48 5.34
C LEU A 255 16.80 -7.52 6.33
N PRO A 256 15.47 -7.31 6.23
CA PRO A 256 14.71 -6.60 7.26
C PRO A 256 14.76 -7.37 8.58
N GLU A 257 14.43 -6.73 9.70
CA GLU A 257 14.39 -7.40 11.02
C GLU A 257 13.21 -8.36 11.18
N ALA A 258 12.14 -8.15 10.40
CA ALA A 258 10.95 -8.98 10.35
C ALA A 258 10.29 -8.87 8.97
N TRP A 259 9.58 -9.93 8.60
CA TRP A 259 8.68 -10.02 7.47
C TRP A 259 7.24 -10.04 7.98
N GLU A 260 6.34 -9.44 7.23
CA GLU A 260 4.91 -9.60 7.46
C GLU A 260 4.33 -10.44 6.34
N VAL A 261 3.57 -11.47 6.71
CA VAL A 261 2.93 -12.38 5.76
C VAL A 261 1.43 -12.24 5.93
N ALA A 262 0.74 -12.08 4.79
CA ALA A 262 -0.70 -11.95 4.74
C ALA A 262 -1.31 -13.08 3.91
N ALA A 263 -2.48 -13.56 4.34
CA ALA A 263 -3.30 -14.49 3.58
C ALA A 263 -4.74 -13.95 3.51
N THR A 264 -5.25 -13.81 2.30
CA THR A 264 -6.64 -13.42 2.01
C THR A 264 -7.35 -14.60 1.39
N ASP A 265 -8.49 -15.00 1.95
CA ASP A 265 -9.41 -15.91 1.26
C ASP A 265 -10.19 -15.09 0.21
N ALA A 266 -9.95 -15.37 -1.07
CA ALA A 266 -10.53 -14.62 -2.19
C ALA A 266 -12.02 -14.93 -2.42
N GLU A 267 -12.50 -16.06 -1.90
CA GLU A 267 -13.90 -16.47 -2.04
C GLU A 267 -14.76 -16.03 -0.84
N ALA A 268 -14.12 -15.75 0.31
CA ALA A 268 -14.78 -15.20 1.50
C ALA A 268 -14.90 -13.66 1.44
N PRO A 269 -15.97 -13.07 2.02
CA PRO A 269 -16.07 -11.63 2.19
C PRO A 269 -14.89 -11.06 2.99
N LEU A 270 -14.54 -9.81 2.70
CA LEU A 270 -13.57 -9.09 3.52
C LEU A 270 -14.18 -8.67 4.85
N SER A 271 -13.43 -8.90 5.92
CA SER A 271 -13.80 -8.50 7.27
C SER A 271 -12.57 -7.98 7.98
N PHE A 272 -12.63 -6.74 8.46
CA PHE A 272 -11.55 -6.14 9.24
C PHE A 272 -11.98 -6.01 10.71
N GLY A 273 -11.04 -5.61 11.58
CA GLY A 273 -11.34 -5.39 13.00
C GLY A 273 -12.45 -4.36 13.25
N ASP A 274 -12.99 -4.35 14.46
CA ASP A 274 -14.05 -3.41 14.85
C ASP A 274 -13.58 -1.94 14.75
N ALA A 275 -14.46 -1.10 14.21
CA ALA A 275 -14.27 0.35 14.11
C ALA A 275 -15.64 1.05 14.13
N PRO A 276 -15.69 2.37 14.41
CA PRO A 276 -16.93 3.15 14.33
C PRO A 276 -17.61 3.00 12.97
N ARG A 277 -18.95 2.87 12.96
CA ARG A 277 -19.74 2.71 11.74
C ARG A 277 -20.61 3.96 11.51
N HIS A 278 -20.63 4.44 10.27
CA HIS A 278 -21.41 5.60 9.86
C HIS A 278 -22.35 5.23 8.71
N THR A 279 -23.65 5.51 8.83
CA THR A 279 -24.59 5.34 7.72
C THR A 279 -24.67 6.64 6.93
N LEU A 280 -24.44 6.58 5.62
CA LEU A 280 -24.56 7.76 4.75
C LEU A 280 -26.03 7.96 4.35
N GLY A 281 -26.59 9.10 4.76
CA GLY A 281 -27.92 9.53 4.34
C GLY A 281 -27.89 10.45 3.11
N ALA A 282 -28.89 11.32 3.00
CA ALA A 282 -28.90 12.38 1.99
C ALA A 282 -27.89 13.51 2.29
N GLU A 283 -27.56 13.70 3.56
CA GLU A 283 -26.60 14.70 4.02
C GLU A 283 -25.20 14.10 4.16
N PRO A 284 -24.14 14.88 3.86
CA PRO A 284 -22.77 14.46 4.12
C PRO A 284 -22.52 14.16 5.60
N VAL A 285 -21.64 13.20 5.87
CA VAL A 285 -21.24 12.80 7.22
C VAL A 285 -19.80 13.22 7.48
N THR A 286 -19.60 13.92 8.58
CA THR A 286 -18.26 14.27 9.07
C THR A 286 -17.81 13.28 10.11
N VAL A 287 -16.67 12.65 9.85
CA VAL A 287 -16.05 11.67 10.72
C VAL A 287 -14.83 12.30 11.37
N LEU A 288 -14.85 12.37 12.69
CA LEU A 288 -13.71 12.74 13.51
C LEU A 288 -13.03 11.44 13.94
N THR A 289 -11.77 11.25 13.55
CA THR A 289 -11.02 10.04 13.88
C THR A 289 -9.62 10.39 14.32
N THR A 290 -9.05 9.57 15.20
CA THR A 290 -7.63 9.58 15.54
C THR A 290 -6.99 8.36 14.90
N THR A 291 -5.80 8.50 14.33
CA THR A 291 -5.10 7.36 13.73
C THR A 291 -4.59 6.40 14.79
N GLY A 292 -4.78 5.11 14.55
CA GLY A 292 -4.18 4.04 15.37
C GLY A 292 -2.70 3.85 15.05
N LYS A 293 -2.08 2.84 15.67
CA LYS A 293 -0.69 2.43 15.38
C LYS A 293 -0.44 2.35 13.88
N LEU A 294 0.47 3.19 13.40
CA LEU A 294 0.89 3.19 12.01
C LEU A 294 1.78 1.97 11.78
N GLN A 295 1.28 0.97 11.07
CA GLN A 295 2.10 -0.10 10.50
C GLN A 295 2.03 0.00 8.98
N MET A 296 2.46 1.13 8.43
CA MET A 296 2.64 1.23 6.99
C MET A 296 3.82 0.35 6.57
N ARG A 297 3.59 -0.57 5.62
CA ARG A 297 4.59 -0.97 4.62
C ARG A 297 3.85 -1.40 3.35
N GLY A 298 4.21 -0.76 2.25
CA GLY A 298 3.43 -0.71 1.02
C GLY A 298 3.50 -2.00 0.22
N GLY A 299 2.39 -2.72 0.18
CA GLY A 299 2.18 -3.93 -0.64
C GLY A 299 0.88 -3.90 -1.46
N PRO A 300 0.81 -4.70 -2.54
CA PRO A 300 -0.33 -4.76 -3.45
C PRO A 300 -1.59 -5.41 -2.86
N ALA A 301 -1.50 -6.22 -1.78
CA ALA A 301 -2.67 -6.70 -1.04
C ALA A 301 -2.89 -5.85 0.21
N CYS A 302 -3.44 -4.64 0.05
CA CYS A 302 -3.90 -3.79 1.15
C CYS A 302 -2.99 -3.89 2.38
N GLY A 303 -1.71 -3.50 2.22
CA GLY A 303 -0.63 -3.56 3.23
C GLY A 303 -0.86 -2.70 4.48
N GLN A 304 -2.12 -2.55 4.90
CA GLN A 304 -2.62 -1.84 6.06
C GLN A 304 -3.41 -2.78 7.00
N GLY A 305 -3.70 -4.02 6.60
CA GLY A 305 -4.80 -4.81 7.20
C GLY A 305 -4.52 -5.50 8.54
N GLN A 306 -3.34 -5.36 9.16
CA GLN A 306 -3.27 -5.57 10.62
C GLN A 306 -4.05 -4.50 11.39
N ARG A 307 -4.35 -3.36 10.77
CA ARG A 307 -5.03 -2.25 11.41
C ARG A 307 -6.55 -2.34 11.21
N ALA A 308 -7.29 -2.31 12.31
CA ALA A 308 -8.71 -1.99 12.27
C ALA A 308 -8.92 -0.67 11.49
N PRO A 309 -9.96 -0.56 10.65
CA PRO A 309 -10.22 0.68 9.93
C PRO A 309 -10.31 1.86 10.90
N SER A 310 -9.99 3.07 10.44
CA SER A 310 -10.31 4.28 11.20
C SER A 310 -11.81 4.38 11.43
N PHE A 311 -12.61 3.99 10.43
CA PHE A 311 -14.05 3.87 10.51
C PHE A 311 -14.58 3.06 9.32
N TYR A 312 -15.85 2.66 9.41
CA TYR A 312 -16.63 2.18 8.28
C TYR A 312 -17.69 3.20 7.88
N PHE A 313 -18.05 3.24 6.61
CA PHE A 313 -19.29 3.85 6.18
C PHE A 313 -20.14 2.90 5.34
N VAL A 314 -21.47 3.00 5.49
CA VAL A 314 -22.46 2.27 4.69
C VAL A 314 -23.08 3.26 3.72
N HIS A 315 -23.09 2.89 2.43
CA HIS A 315 -23.60 3.72 1.36
C HIS A 315 -24.67 2.98 0.56
N ASP A 316 -25.89 3.51 0.50
CA ASP A 316 -27.01 2.82 -0.16
C ASP A 316 -27.33 3.37 -1.56
N ALA A 317 -26.73 4.50 -1.97
CA ALA A 317 -27.06 5.14 -3.23
C ALA A 317 -26.26 4.58 -4.42
N LYS A 318 -26.86 4.62 -5.62
CA LYS A 318 -26.19 4.15 -6.85
C LYS A 318 -24.94 4.98 -7.21
N ALA A 319 -24.97 6.29 -6.97
CA ALA A 319 -23.84 7.16 -7.21
C ALA A 319 -22.85 7.04 -6.05
N ALA A 320 -21.58 6.79 -6.36
CA ALA A 320 -20.51 6.74 -5.37
C ALA A 320 -20.42 8.06 -4.57
N PRO A 321 -20.21 8.02 -3.24
CA PRO A 321 -19.98 9.22 -2.46
C PRO A 321 -18.58 9.77 -2.73
N THR A 322 -18.30 10.99 -2.30
CA THR A 322 -16.92 11.49 -2.24
C THR A 322 -16.38 11.24 -0.83
N VAL A 323 -15.12 10.87 -0.69
CA VAL A 323 -14.43 10.77 0.61
C VAL A 323 -13.23 11.70 0.58
N SER A 324 -13.25 12.72 1.43
CA SER A 324 -12.26 13.81 1.42
C SER A 324 -11.63 13.99 2.79
N LEU A 325 -10.28 14.00 2.83
CA LEU A 325 -9.54 14.42 4.01
C LEU A 325 -9.56 15.94 4.05
N LEU A 326 -10.28 16.50 5.01
CA LEU A 326 -10.42 17.95 5.14
C LEU A 326 -9.30 18.58 5.97
N HIS A 327 -8.88 17.88 7.03
CA HIS A 327 -7.80 18.32 7.90
C HIS A 327 -7.11 17.12 8.54
N SER A 328 -5.82 17.25 8.79
CA SER A 328 -5.01 16.33 9.60
C SER A 328 -3.89 17.10 10.28
N SER A 329 -3.58 16.79 11.54
CA SER A 329 -2.50 17.44 12.28
C SER A 329 -1.09 17.01 11.81
N GLU A 330 -1.01 15.93 11.04
CA GLU A 330 0.21 15.43 10.40
C GLU A 330 -0.10 15.08 8.93
N PRO A 331 0.90 15.00 8.04
CA PRO A 331 0.68 14.53 6.68
C PRO A 331 -0.02 13.17 6.65
N ALA A 332 -1.25 13.14 6.13
CA ALA A 332 -2.08 11.95 6.08
C ALA A 332 -2.54 11.63 4.66
N LYS A 333 -2.81 10.35 4.41
CA LYS A 333 -3.47 9.87 3.20
C LYS A 333 -4.73 9.10 3.56
N LEU A 334 -5.67 9.05 2.63
CA LEU A 334 -6.84 8.19 2.76
C LEU A 334 -6.67 6.96 1.89
N SER A 335 -6.98 5.82 2.48
CA SER A 335 -7.13 4.54 1.79
C SER A 335 -8.48 3.97 2.17
N PHE A 336 -9.16 3.29 1.24
CA PHE A 336 -10.45 2.68 1.52
C PHE A 336 -10.64 1.41 0.70
N VAL A 337 -11.40 0.48 1.26
CA VAL A 337 -11.72 -0.82 0.66
C VAL A 337 -13.22 -1.03 0.75
N GLY A 338 -13.83 -1.40 -0.38
CA GLY A 338 -15.23 -1.80 -0.45
C GLY A 338 -15.79 -1.73 -1.86
N PRO A 339 -17.05 -2.14 -2.06
CA PRO A 339 -17.96 -2.63 -1.02
C PRO A 339 -17.54 -4.01 -0.47
N LEU A 340 -17.52 -4.18 0.85
CA LEU A 340 -17.01 -5.38 1.53
C LEU A 340 -17.85 -6.64 1.24
N GLU A 341 -19.09 -6.45 0.79
CA GLU A 341 -20.03 -7.51 0.44
C GLU A 341 -19.75 -8.15 -0.93
N ARG A 342 -18.88 -7.55 -1.77
CA ARG A 342 -18.58 -8.10 -3.11
C ARG A 342 -17.38 -9.03 -3.07
N GLN A 343 -17.51 -10.16 -3.77
CA GLN A 343 -16.40 -11.05 -4.10
C GLN A 343 -15.43 -10.36 -5.06
N PHE A 344 -14.13 -10.51 -4.85
CA PHE A 344 -13.11 -9.83 -5.65
C PHE A 344 -12.97 -10.48 -7.02
N GLU A 345 -13.00 -9.63 -8.06
CA GLU A 345 -12.60 -10.04 -9.39
C GLU A 345 -11.08 -10.32 -9.42
N PRO A 346 -10.60 -11.24 -10.27
CA PRO A 346 -9.20 -11.68 -10.32
C PRO A 346 -8.15 -10.60 -10.68
N ASP A 347 -8.57 -9.35 -10.92
CA ASP A 347 -7.69 -8.23 -11.22
C ASP A 347 -7.12 -7.52 -9.97
N GLY A 348 -7.47 -7.99 -8.77
CA GLY A 348 -6.79 -7.68 -7.52
C GLY A 348 -7.58 -6.78 -6.56
N ILE A 349 -7.10 -6.70 -5.32
CA ILE A 349 -7.69 -5.81 -4.30
C ILE A 349 -7.24 -4.38 -4.61
N HIS A 350 -8.13 -3.54 -5.14
CA HIS A 350 -7.85 -2.13 -5.34
C HIS A 350 -7.94 -1.37 -4.02
N CYS A 351 -6.84 -1.32 -3.28
CA CYS A 351 -6.72 -0.61 -2.00
C CYS A 351 -6.65 0.92 -2.18
N GLN A 352 -6.59 1.36 -3.45
CA GLN A 352 -6.69 2.74 -3.89
C GLN A 352 -7.34 2.74 -5.26
N GLY A 353 -8.66 2.83 -5.36
CA GLY A 353 -9.22 2.87 -6.70
C GLY A 353 -10.72 2.68 -6.77
N GLN A 354 -11.41 3.81 -6.63
CA GLN A 354 -12.78 4.02 -7.10
C GLN A 354 -13.87 3.35 -6.26
N LEU A 355 -14.80 4.18 -5.80
CA LEU A 355 -16.00 3.74 -5.11
C LEU A 355 -16.95 3.16 -6.16
N LEU A 356 -17.26 1.87 -6.04
CA LEU A 356 -17.95 1.08 -7.06
C LEU A 356 -19.49 1.05 -6.95
N GLY A 357 -20.07 1.67 -5.91
CA GLY A 357 -21.53 1.79 -5.74
C GLY A 357 -22.00 1.54 -4.31
N PRO A 358 -23.23 1.02 -4.11
CA PRO A 358 -23.75 0.73 -2.77
C PRO A 358 -22.98 -0.39 -2.05
N GLY A 359 -22.84 -0.27 -0.73
CA GLY A 359 -22.29 -1.27 0.18
C GLY A 359 -21.53 -0.67 1.36
N THR A 360 -20.86 -1.53 2.13
CA THR A 360 -20.02 -1.13 3.26
C THR A 360 -18.59 -0.87 2.80
N TYR A 361 -17.99 0.21 3.28
CA TYR A 361 -16.61 0.58 3.00
C TYR A 361 -15.83 0.74 4.29
N ALA A 362 -14.65 0.15 4.33
CA ALA A 362 -13.66 0.38 5.38
C ALA A 362 -12.73 1.52 4.95
N VAL A 363 -12.44 2.46 5.86
CA VAL A 363 -11.60 3.63 5.59
C VAL A 363 -10.44 3.70 6.59
N TRP A 364 -9.25 3.95 6.08
CA TRP A 364 -8.04 4.19 6.86
C TRP A 364 -7.53 5.61 6.61
N VAL A 365 -7.23 6.29 7.71
CA VAL A 365 -6.40 7.50 7.68
C VAL A 365 -4.97 7.09 7.99
N ASP A 366 -4.12 7.20 6.98
CA ASP A 366 -2.71 6.80 7.00
C ASP A 366 -1.84 7.98 7.47
N ALA A 367 -1.64 8.09 8.78
CA ALA A 367 -0.77 9.07 9.43
C ALA A 367 -0.24 8.54 10.78
N PRO A 368 0.86 9.10 11.33
CA PRO A 368 1.47 8.63 12.58
C PRO A 368 0.44 8.38 13.68
N GLU A 369 0.67 7.39 14.55
CA GLU A 369 -0.25 7.06 15.63
C GLU A 369 -0.64 8.29 16.46
N GLY A 370 -1.92 8.45 16.77
CA GLY A 370 -2.42 9.58 17.55
C GLY A 370 -2.69 10.85 16.75
N THR A 371 -2.56 10.81 15.41
CA THR A 371 -2.89 11.95 14.54
C THR A 371 -4.39 12.17 14.49
N ASP A 372 -4.84 13.38 14.78
CA ASP A 372 -6.23 13.78 14.61
C ASP A 372 -6.52 14.08 13.15
N ALA A 373 -7.63 13.55 12.63
CA ALA A 373 -8.11 13.82 11.28
C ALA A 373 -9.60 14.16 11.24
N VAL A 374 -9.96 14.97 10.24
CA VAL A 374 -11.35 15.29 9.88
C VAL A 374 -11.58 14.78 8.46
N VAL A 375 -12.50 13.83 8.31
CA VAL A 375 -12.87 13.24 7.03
C VAL A 375 -14.33 13.57 6.74
N LEU A 376 -14.62 13.97 5.50
CA LEU A 376 -15.97 14.17 5.01
C LEU A 376 -16.33 13.06 4.03
N VAL A 377 -17.47 12.41 4.28
CA VAL A 377 -18.07 11.41 3.40
C VAL A 377 -19.36 12.00 2.81
N GLY A 378 -19.40 12.21 1.50
CA GLY A 378 -20.54 12.82 0.80
C GLY A 378 -20.15 14.04 -0.04
N ASP A 379 -21.14 14.78 -0.52
CA ASP A 379 -20.95 15.96 -1.37
C ASP A 379 -20.53 17.18 -0.54
N PRO A 380 -19.30 17.71 -0.68
CA PRO A 380 -18.84 18.88 0.07
C PRO A 380 -19.67 20.14 -0.20
N GLN A 381 -20.37 20.24 -1.33
CA GLN A 381 -21.18 21.42 -1.65
C GLN A 381 -22.45 21.52 -0.78
N ARG A 382 -22.83 20.45 -0.08
CA ARG A 382 -23.99 20.43 0.83
C ARG A 382 -23.66 20.85 2.26
N VAL A 383 -22.40 21.07 2.58
CA VAL A 383 -21.98 21.52 3.90
C VAL A 383 -21.81 23.03 3.89
N ASP A 384 -22.33 23.72 4.91
CA ASP A 384 -21.99 25.14 5.13
C ASP A 384 -20.48 25.26 5.33
N PRO A 385 -19.75 26.00 4.49
CA PRO A 385 -18.30 26.11 4.60
C PRO A 385 -17.81 26.77 5.90
N LEU A 386 -18.68 27.50 6.62
CA LEU A 386 -18.39 28.09 7.93
C LEU A 386 -18.89 27.24 9.10
N ALA A 387 -19.45 26.05 8.85
CA ALA A 387 -19.81 25.12 9.90
C ALA A 387 -18.56 24.59 10.62
N THR A 388 -18.69 24.37 11.94
CA THR A 388 -17.61 23.78 12.73
C THR A 388 -17.69 22.26 12.67
N ALA A 389 -16.62 21.60 12.22
CA ALA A 389 -16.47 20.14 12.21
C ALA A 389 -16.35 19.53 13.61
N ARG A 390 -15.83 20.28 14.58
CA ARG A 390 -15.70 19.88 15.99
C ARG A 390 -15.84 21.09 16.92
N PRO A 391 -16.25 20.90 18.19
CA PRO A 391 -16.32 22.01 19.15
C PRO A 391 -14.93 22.58 19.43
N VAL A 392 -14.87 23.90 19.66
CA VAL A 392 -13.64 24.59 20.03
C VAL A 392 -13.44 24.49 21.55
N PRO A 393 -12.28 24.00 22.04
CA PRO A 393 -11.96 24.00 23.47
C PRO A 393 -12.04 25.39 24.08
N ALA A 394 -12.31 25.47 25.39
CA ALA A 394 -12.40 26.77 26.07
C ALA A 394 -11.05 27.51 26.11
N ASN A 395 -9.94 26.78 26.31
CA ASN A 395 -8.59 27.33 26.45
C ASN A 395 -7.58 26.52 25.62
N PRO A 396 -7.68 26.54 24.28
CA PRO A 396 -6.76 25.80 23.44
C PRO A 396 -5.35 26.40 23.55
N SER A 397 -4.35 25.52 23.60
CA SER A 397 -2.94 25.86 23.42
C SER A 397 -2.69 26.50 22.04
N LEU A 398 -1.50 27.06 21.82
CA LEU A 398 -1.19 27.69 20.53
C LEU A 398 -1.37 26.72 19.36
N ALA A 399 -0.83 25.51 19.45
CA ALA A 399 -0.97 24.49 18.40
C ALA A 399 -2.43 24.10 18.16
N GLU A 400 -3.23 24.00 19.23
CA GLU A 400 -4.63 23.60 19.11
C GLU A 400 -5.54 24.66 18.47
N ARG A 401 -5.05 25.89 18.25
CA ARG A 401 -5.80 27.01 17.64
C ARG A 401 -5.81 27.01 16.12
N GLU A 402 -5.14 26.06 15.48
CA GLU A 402 -5.23 25.91 14.02
C GLU A 402 -6.68 25.87 13.57
N TYR A 403 -7.10 26.88 12.79
CA TYR A 403 -8.51 27.05 12.48
C TYR A 403 -9.03 25.89 11.62
N GLY A 404 -8.17 25.26 10.81
CA GLY A 404 -8.49 24.12 9.96
C GLY A 404 -8.98 22.90 10.75
N ARG A 405 -8.63 22.78 12.04
CA ARG A 405 -9.16 21.72 12.93
C ARG A 405 -10.66 21.83 13.15
N TYR A 406 -11.20 23.05 13.08
CA TYR A 406 -12.59 23.37 13.43
C TYR A 406 -13.39 23.79 12.21
N PHE A 407 -12.84 24.65 11.36
CA PHE A 407 -13.44 25.12 10.11
C PHE A 407 -12.89 24.32 8.93
N ALA A 408 -12.97 22.98 9.01
CA ALA A 408 -12.35 22.08 8.04
C ALA A 408 -12.99 22.16 6.64
N TYR A 409 -14.23 22.63 6.53
CA TYR A 409 -14.91 22.86 5.25
C TYR A 409 -14.55 24.21 4.60
N TYR A 410 -13.83 25.07 5.31
CA TYR A 410 -13.42 26.35 4.76
C TYR A 410 -12.27 26.14 3.77
N GLY A 411 -12.57 26.28 2.49
CA GLY A 411 -11.59 26.33 1.42
C GLY A 411 -11.43 27.75 0.88
N GLU A 412 -10.24 28.35 0.98
CA GLU A 412 -9.93 29.62 0.29
C GLU A 412 -10.13 29.53 -1.23
N ARG A 413 -10.07 28.30 -1.79
CA ARG A 413 -10.32 28.01 -3.20
C ARG A 413 -11.80 28.08 -3.60
N ASP A 414 -12.72 27.97 -2.66
CA ASP A 414 -14.16 27.97 -2.92
C ASP A 414 -14.74 29.40 -3.05
N GLY A 415 -13.86 30.42 -3.09
CA GLY A 415 -14.23 31.82 -3.25
C GLY A 415 -14.80 32.45 -1.98
N LEU A 416 -14.70 31.77 -0.83
CA LEU A 416 -15.16 32.33 0.43
C LEU A 416 -14.22 33.46 0.87
N PRO A 417 -14.79 34.64 1.19
CA PRO A 417 -14.00 35.76 1.66
C PRO A 417 -13.53 35.51 3.10
N ILE A 418 -12.24 35.75 3.34
CA ILE A 418 -11.58 35.51 4.63
C ILE A 418 -12.24 36.24 5.80
N GLU A 419 -12.87 37.38 5.55
CA GLU A 419 -13.52 38.14 6.63
C GLU A 419 -14.70 37.38 7.23
N ALA A 420 -15.37 36.52 6.46
CA ALA A 420 -16.46 35.69 6.98
C ALA A 420 -15.96 34.65 7.98
N LEU A 421 -14.79 34.05 7.72
CA LEU A 421 -14.12 33.14 8.66
C LEU A 421 -13.74 33.88 9.95
N PHE A 422 -13.17 35.09 9.84
CA PHE A 422 -12.82 35.91 11.01
C PHE A 422 -14.05 36.31 11.84
N ALA A 423 -15.17 36.61 11.19
CA ALA A 423 -16.41 36.90 11.90
C ALA A 423 -16.96 35.67 12.65
N ALA A 424 -16.96 34.51 11.97
CA ALA A 424 -17.50 33.26 12.48
C ALA A 424 -16.62 32.59 13.56
N ALA A 425 -15.29 32.71 13.44
CA ALA A 425 -14.35 32.11 14.36
C ALA A 425 -14.60 32.60 15.80
N PRO A 426 -14.66 31.69 16.79
CA PRO A 426 -14.82 32.09 18.19
C PRO A 426 -13.49 32.63 18.73
N LYS A 427 -13.54 33.48 19.77
CA LYS A 427 -12.35 34.23 20.27
C LYS A 427 -11.17 33.34 20.62
N GLN A 428 -11.45 32.10 21.03
CA GLN A 428 -10.49 31.09 21.45
C GLN A 428 -9.54 30.66 20.33
N LEU A 429 -9.89 30.86 19.05
CA LEU A 429 -9.03 30.48 17.92
C LEU A 429 -8.04 31.57 17.51
N PHE A 430 -8.21 32.79 18.01
CA PHE A 430 -7.36 33.89 17.60
C PHE A 430 -6.02 33.85 18.31
N VAL A 431 -4.99 34.23 17.57
CA VAL A 431 -3.65 34.50 18.08
C VAL A 431 -3.30 35.94 17.76
N PHE A 432 -2.36 36.51 18.49
CA PHE A 432 -1.96 37.91 18.32
C PHE A 432 -0.44 37.98 18.15
N SER A 433 0.01 38.87 17.29
CA SER A 433 1.44 39.17 17.23
C SER A 433 1.84 40.06 18.41
N THR A 434 2.91 39.70 19.11
CA THR A 434 3.44 40.49 20.23
C THR A 434 4.19 41.73 19.77
N ARG A 435 4.53 41.83 18.48
CA ARG A 435 5.26 42.95 17.88
C ARG A 435 4.85 43.19 16.42
N ALA A 436 5.02 44.40 15.92
CA ALA A 436 4.74 44.68 14.52
C ALA A 436 5.79 44.00 13.61
N THR A 437 5.34 43.29 12.58
CA THR A 437 6.22 42.57 11.65
C THR A 437 5.50 42.22 10.35
N GLN A 438 6.19 42.22 9.21
CA GLN A 438 5.64 41.81 7.89
C GLN A 438 4.31 42.49 7.50
N GLY A 439 4.10 43.74 7.93
CA GLY A 439 2.86 44.49 7.68
C GLY A 439 1.69 44.14 8.62
N ILE A 440 1.91 43.30 9.62
CA ILE A 440 0.98 42.98 10.71
C ILE A 440 1.30 43.89 11.90
N ALA A 441 0.27 44.52 12.48
CA ALA A 441 0.42 45.34 13.67
C ALA A 441 0.57 44.48 14.93
N ALA A 442 1.29 45.00 15.94
CA ALA A 442 1.26 44.38 17.27
C ALA A 442 -0.18 44.37 17.80
N GLY A 443 -0.63 43.24 18.30
CA GLY A 443 -2.00 43.05 18.79
C GLY A 443 -3.07 42.93 17.69
N GLU A 444 -2.69 42.76 16.43
CA GLU A 444 -3.62 42.38 15.37
C GLU A 444 -4.15 40.96 15.61
N PRO A 445 -5.47 40.72 15.50
CA PRO A 445 -6.03 39.38 15.60
C PRO A 445 -5.72 38.60 14.32
N LEU A 446 -5.20 37.39 14.50
CA LEU A 446 -4.77 36.49 13.43
C LEU A 446 -5.41 35.12 13.65
N LEU A 447 -5.64 34.38 12.57
CA LEU A 447 -6.00 32.96 12.65
C LEU A 447 -4.77 32.11 12.33
N LEU A 448 -4.58 31.04 13.08
CA LEU A 448 -3.45 30.12 12.88
C LEU A 448 -3.80 29.10 11.78
N LEU A 449 -3.04 29.06 10.70
CA LEU A 449 -3.21 28.07 9.63
C LEU A 449 -2.41 26.79 9.93
N ASP A 450 -1.17 26.95 10.39
CA ASP A 450 -0.22 25.86 10.60
C ASP A 450 0.75 26.24 11.72
N HIS A 451 1.00 25.32 12.65
CA HIS A 451 1.88 25.51 13.80
C HIS A 451 3.18 24.72 13.65
N ALA A 452 4.32 25.38 13.82
CA ALA A 452 5.58 24.70 14.11
C ALA A 452 6.38 25.41 15.20
N ALA A 453 7.33 24.71 15.82
CA ALA A 453 8.08 25.23 16.97
C ALA A 453 8.85 26.53 16.68
N LYS A 454 9.35 26.70 15.45
CA LYS A 454 10.16 27.88 15.06
C LYS A 454 9.32 28.97 14.42
N GLU A 455 8.51 28.59 13.44
CA GLU A 455 7.68 29.50 12.65
C GLU A 455 6.30 28.89 12.46
N SER A 456 5.26 29.71 12.58
CA SER A 456 3.88 29.32 12.31
C SER A 456 3.36 30.12 11.12
N VAL A 457 2.43 29.54 10.38
CA VAL A 457 1.72 30.22 9.31
C VAL A 457 0.43 30.79 9.87
N VAL A 458 0.25 32.10 9.72
CA VAL A 458 -0.96 32.81 10.12
C VAL A 458 -1.69 33.37 8.92
N VAL A 459 -3.00 33.49 9.04
CA VAL A 459 -3.87 34.20 8.09
C VAL A 459 -4.22 35.55 8.67
N THR A 460 -4.15 36.58 7.84
CA THR A 460 -4.53 37.95 8.21
C THR A 460 -5.94 38.27 7.72
N LEU A 461 -6.64 39.17 8.40
CA LEU A 461 -7.96 39.63 7.96
C LEU A 461 -7.90 40.33 6.59
N ALA A 462 -6.78 41.00 6.29
CA ALA A 462 -6.51 41.61 4.99
C ALA A 462 -6.33 40.60 3.84
N GLY A 463 -6.31 39.31 4.17
CA GLY A 463 -6.08 38.23 3.22
C GLY A 463 -4.60 37.86 3.09
N GLY A 464 -4.38 36.58 2.81
CA GLY A 464 -3.06 36.01 2.59
C GLY A 464 -2.39 35.45 3.84
N HIS A 465 -1.36 34.66 3.58
CA HIS A 465 -0.63 33.92 4.61
C HIS A 465 0.68 34.63 4.94
N ARG A 466 1.08 34.60 6.21
CA ARG A 466 2.37 35.12 6.69
C ARG A 466 3.04 34.07 7.55
N LYS A 467 4.34 33.91 7.38
CA LYS A 467 5.17 33.07 8.26
C LYS A 467 5.77 33.96 9.33
N LEU A 468 5.34 33.74 10.57
CA LEU A 468 5.82 34.47 11.73
C LEU A 468 6.58 33.53 12.66
N ARG A 469 7.56 34.05 13.40
CA ARG A 469 8.23 33.27 14.44
C ARG A 469 7.21 32.91 15.51
N THR A 470 7.12 31.64 15.87
CA THR A 470 6.16 31.14 16.87
C THR A 470 6.28 31.83 18.22
N PRO A 471 7.50 32.14 18.74
CA PRO A 471 7.64 32.94 19.96
C PRO A 471 7.11 34.38 19.89
N ASP A 472 6.87 34.91 18.69
CA ASP A 472 6.27 36.24 18.50
C ASP A 472 4.73 36.20 18.50
N LEU A 473 4.14 35.02 18.71
CA LEU A 473 2.69 34.83 18.82
C LEU A 473 2.28 34.64 20.27
N THR A 474 1.14 35.20 20.63
CA THR A 474 0.50 35.00 21.94
C THR A 474 -0.96 34.63 21.79
N THR A 475 -1.46 33.84 22.74
CA THR A 475 -2.87 33.48 22.88
C THR A 475 -3.63 34.41 23.83
N THR A 476 -2.89 35.25 24.57
CA THR A 476 -3.46 36.25 25.48
C THR A 476 -3.95 37.43 24.66
N VAL A 477 -5.23 37.78 24.84
CA VAL A 477 -5.82 38.97 24.22
C VAL A 477 -5.07 40.22 24.72
N PRO A 478 -4.45 41.01 23.83
CA PRO A 478 -3.78 42.24 24.19
C PRO A 478 -4.74 43.27 24.77
N LYS A 479 -4.23 44.21 25.57
CA LYS A 479 -5.02 45.34 26.09
C LYS A 479 -5.62 46.23 24.99
N SER A 480 -4.97 46.27 23.82
CA SER A 480 -5.44 47.00 22.65
C SER A 480 -5.35 46.07 21.45
N VAL A 481 -6.49 45.66 20.92
CA VAL A 481 -6.56 44.89 19.68
C VAL A 481 -6.60 45.85 18.50
N VAL A 482 -5.80 45.59 17.48
CA VAL A 482 -5.69 46.43 16.28
C VAL A 482 -6.38 45.73 15.12
N ILE A 483 -7.54 46.23 14.69
CA ILE A 483 -8.23 45.70 13.51
C ILE A 483 -7.64 46.35 12.25
N PRO A 484 -7.09 45.58 11.29
CA PRO A 484 -6.44 46.14 10.12
C PRO A 484 -7.47 46.78 9.18
N LYS A 485 -7.06 47.83 8.48
CA LYS A 485 -7.90 48.47 7.45
C LYS A 485 -7.89 47.62 6.19
N LEU A 486 -9.06 47.15 5.79
CA LEU A 486 -9.22 46.32 4.59
C LEU A 486 -9.31 47.17 3.32
N GLN A 487 -8.80 46.61 2.22
CA GLN A 487 -8.99 47.20 0.91
C GLN A 487 -10.46 47.03 0.48
N ALA A 488 -11.01 48.09 -0.12
CA ALA A 488 -12.37 48.05 -0.65
C ALA A 488 -12.47 46.99 -1.76
N PRO A 489 -13.53 46.15 -1.75
CA PRO A 489 -13.77 45.19 -2.82
C PRO A 489 -13.84 45.88 -4.18
N SER A 490 -13.28 45.24 -5.20
CA SER A 490 -13.37 45.68 -6.58
C SER A 490 -13.79 44.50 -7.47
N ALA A 491 -14.53 44.81 -8.54
CA ALA A 491 -14.95 43.83 -9.54
C ALA A 491 -14.39 44.23 -10.91
N PRO A 492 -14.29 43.28 -11.87
CA PRO A 492 -13.90 43.59 -13.23
C PRO A 492 -14.78 44.69 -13.82
N ALA A 493 -14.15 45.67 -14.48
CA ALA A 493 -14.87 46.79 -15.10
C ALA A 493 -15.83 46.35 -16.22
N LYS A 494 -15.55 45.20 -16.84
CA LYS A 494 -16.42 44.55 -17.81
C LYS A 494 -16.49 43.06 -17.50
N VAL A 495 -17.70 42.54 -17.50
CA VAL A 495 -18.00 41.14 -17.30
C VAL A 495 -18.76 40.66 -18.53
N ASN A 496 -18.37 39.51 -19.08
CA ASN A 496 -19.13 38.94 -20.18
C ASN A 496 -20.47 38.43 -19.63
N TRP A 497 -21.60 38.88 -20.19
CA TRP A 497 -22.94 38.48 -19.74
C TRP A 497 -23.09 36.95 -19.64
N TYR A 498 -22.44 36.20 -20.52
CA TYR A 498 -22.50 34.74 -20.53
C TYR A 498 -21.73 34.13 -19.36
N TYR A 499 -20.57 34.69 -19.03
CA TYR A 499 -19.65 34.21 -17.98
C TYR A 499 -19.78 34.97 -16.66
N ALA A 500 -20.85 35.74 -16.47
CA ALA A 500 -20.92 36.66 -15.34
C ALA A 500 -20.85 35.99 -13.97
N ARG A 501 -21.41 34.77 -13.82
CA ARG A 501 -21.26 33.99 -12.58
C ARG A 501 -19.80 33.64 -12.33
N GLY A 502 -19.09 33.12 -13.33
CA GLY A 502 -17.68 32.72 -13.18
C GLY A 502 -16.76 33.92 -12.91
N ASP A 503 -16.98 35.03 -13.61
CA ASP A 503 -16.18 36.25 -13.45
C ASP A 503 -16.41 36.90 -12.07
N LEU A 504 -17.66 36.91 -11.59
CA LEU A 504 -18.02 37.55 -10.33
C LEU A 504 -17.95 36.64 -9.11
N ALA A 505 -17.95 35.32 -9.27
CA ALA A 505 -17.74 34.37 -8.17
C ALA A 505 -16.37 34.55 -7.48
N LYS A 506 -15.40 35.17 -8.17
CA LYS A 506 -14.08 35.50 -7.60
C LYS A 506 -14.12 36.66 -6.59
N VAL A 507 -15.20 37.42 -6.56
CA VAL A 507 -15.38 38.64 -5.74
C VAL A 507 -16.53 38.49 -4.77
N ALA A 508 -17.60 37.81 -5.22
CA ALA A 508 -18.77 37.49 -4.41
C ALA A 508 -18.40 36.55 -3.25
N GLY A 509 -19.00 36.79 -2.09
CA GLY A 509 -18.95 35.86 -0.98
C GLY A 509 -20.29 35.12 -0.81
N PRO A 510 -20.43 34.33 0.26
CA PRO A 510 -21.64 33.55 0.49
C PRO A 510 -22.89 34.43 0.59
N GLY A 511 -22.77 35.66 1.12
CA GLY A 511 -23.85 36.65 1.16
C GLY A 511 -24.34 37.16 -0.20
N GLU A 512 -23.53 37.01 -1.25
CA GLU A 512 -23.86 37.45 -2.62
C GLU A 512 -24.36 36.29 -3.51
N SER A 513 -24.36 35.06 -3.01
CA SER A 513 -24.77 33.86 -3.76
C SER A 513 -26.19 33.97 -4.33
N ALA A 514 -27.12 34.58 -3.58
CA ALA A 514 -28.49 34.79 -4.03
C ALA A 514 -28.58 35.76 -5.23
N LEU A 515 -27.72 36.79 -5.28
CA LEU A 515 -27.66 37.73 -6.40
C LEU A 515 -27.13 37.03 -7.66
N LEU A 516 -26.06 36.24 -7.52
CA LEU A 516 -25.50 35.47 -8.64
C LEU A 516 -26.49 34.41 -9.14
N ALA A 517 -27.13 33.66 -8.24
CA ALA A 517 -28.12 32.64 -8.61
C ALA A 517 -29.36 33.22 -9.29
N ALA A 518 -29.82 34.40 -8.86
CA ALA A 518 -30.92 35.11 -9.51
C ALA A 518 -30.57 35.52 -10.95
N TYR A 519 -29.36 36.05 -11.17
CA TYR A 519 -28.87 36.37 -12.52
C TYR A 519 -28.73 35.10 -13.38
N GLU A 520 -28.14 34.06 -12.80
CA GLU A 520 -28.23 32.64 -13.17
C GLU A 520 -29.49 32.24 -13.90
N ARG A 521 -30.55 32.16 -13.09
CA ARG A 521 -31.85 31.67 -13.50
C ARG A 521 -32.40 32.48 -14.67
N GLU A 522 -32.29 33.81 -14.61
CA GLU A 522 -32.78 34.69 -15.66
C GLU A 522 -31.97 34.58 -16.97
N ARG A 523 -30.64 34.40 -16.88
CA ARG A 523 -29.80 34.12 -18.05
C ARG A 523 -30.27 32.85 -18.74
N ASP A 524 -30.46 31.78 -17.97
CA ASP A 524 -30.81 30.46 -18.50
C ASP A 524 -32.22 30.46 -19.10
N GLU A 525 -33.18 31.15 -18.46
CA GLU A 525 -34.52 31.37 -19.01
C GLU A 525 -34.49 32.11 -20.36
N ILE A 526 -33.77 33.23 -20.43
CA ILE A 526 -33.67 34.04 -21.66
C ILE A 526 -32.93 33.28 -22.75
N TYR A 527 -31.85 32.58 -22.39
CA TYR A 527 -31.07 31.80 -23.35
C TYR A 527 -31.86 30.61 -23.89
N GLY A 528 -32.60 29.91 -23.02
CA GLY A 528 -33.53 28.84 -23.40
C GLY A 528 -34.57 29.35 -24.39
N CYS A 529 -35.24 30.47 -24.10
CA CYS A 529 -36.17 31.11 -25.03
C CYS A 529 -35.54 31.42 -26.39
N VAL A 530 -34.30 31.93 -26.42
CA VAL A 530 -33.61 32.23 -27.68
C VAL A 530 -33.31 30.95 -28.46
N GLN A 531 -32.92 29.87 -27.80
CA GLN A 531 -32.66 28.58 -28.44
C GLN A 531 -33.95 27.97 -29.01
N ASP A 532 -35.03 27.98 -28.24
CA ASP A 532 -36.33 27.47 -28.68
C ASP A 532 -36.87 28.26 -29.88
N TYR A 533 -36.78 29.59 -29.82
CA TYR A 533 -37.19 30.46 -30.94
C TYR A 533 -36.36 30.17 -32.20
N ARG A 534 -35.06 29.97 -32.06
CA ARG A 534 -34.20 29.61 -33.21
C ARG A 534 -34.58 28.26 -33.77
N LYS A 535 -34.79 27.26 -32.92
CA LYS A 535 -35.21 25.92 -33.35
C LYS A 535 -36.54 25.94 -34.10
N GLU A 536 -37.47 26.80 -33.70
CA GLU A 536 -38.77 26.94 -34.35
C GLU A 536 -38.71 27.73 -35.67
N HIS A 537 -37.89 28.79 -35.74
CA HIS A 537 -37.95 29.78 -36.82
C HIS A 537 -36.74 29.81 -37.76
N ASP A 538 -35.67 29.07 -37.46
CA ASP A 538 -34.51 28.90 -38.33
C ASP A 538 -34.53 27.49 -38.96
N PRO A 539 -34.91 27.35 -40.25
CA PRO A 539 -34.94 26.05 -40.93
C PRO A 539 -33.54 25.44 -41.12
N THR A 540 -32.47 26.22 -40.87
CA THR A 540 -31.08 25.75 -40.90
C THR A 540 -30.56 25.37 -39.51
N TYR A 541 -31.38 25.47 -38.46
CA TYR A 541 -31.02 25.06 -37.11
C TYR A 541 -30.64 23.57 -37.08
N ASP A 542 -29.52 23.25 -36.42
CA ASP A 542 -28.88 21.92 -36.39
C ASP A 542 -28.52 21.32 -37.76
N LYS A 543 -28.41 22.15 -38.80
CA LYS A 543 -27.88 21.72 -40.11
C LYS A 543 -26.42 22.10 -40.25
N ASN A 544 -25.71 21.38 -41.11
CA ASN A 544 -24.31 21.65 -41.45
C ASN A 544 -24.14 22.79 -42.48
N TYR A 545 -25.21 23.54 -42.75
CA TYR A 545 -25.23 24.68 -43.68
C TYR A 545 -26.13 25.80 -43.13
N ASP A 546 -25.92 27.04 -43.56
CA ASP A 546 -26.75 28.21 -43.25
C ASP A 546 -27.08 28.94 -44.58
N LEU A 547 -28.21 29.67 -44.62
CA LEU A 547 -28.62 30.43 -45.80
C LEU A 547 -28.08 31.86 -45.71
N VAL A 548 -27.38 32.33 -46.75
CA VAL A 548 -26.79 33.67 -46.78
C VAL A 548 -27.57 34.59 -47.71
N ASN A 549 -27.92 35.78 -47.23
CA ASN A 549 -28.49 36.81 -48.07
C ASN A 549 -27.38 37.48 -48.91
N LEU A 550 -27.39 37.25 -50.23
CA LEU A 550 -26.35 37.75 -51.14
C LEU A 550 -26.23 39.28 -51.19
N ARG A 551 -27.29 40.03 -50.86
CA ARG A 551 -27.26 41.51 -50.86
C ARG A 551 -26.65 42.09 -49.60
N THR A 552 -26.84 41.43 -48.45
CA THR A 552 -26.45 41.98 -47.14
C THR A 552 -25.31 41.22 -46.47
N GLY A 553 -24.93 40.05 -46.98
CA GLY A 553 -23.93 39.15 -46.39
C GLY A 553 -24.36 38.53 -45.06
N LYS A 554 -25.57 38.81 -44.56
CA LYS A 554 -26.06 38.26 -43.29
C LYS A 554 -26.63 36.87 -43.49
N THR A 555 -26.34 35.98 -42.54
CA THR A 555 -26.90 34.63 -42.52
C THR A 555 -28.32 34.61 -41.95
N LEU A 556 -29.11 33.60 -42.31
CA LEU A 556 -30.46 33.42 -41.79
C LEU A 556 -30.40 33.15 -40.29
N ALA A 557 -29.48 32.31 -39.83
CA ALA A 557 -29.29 32.04 -38.41
C ALA A 557 -29.00 33.32 -37.61
N SER A 558 -28.15 34.21 -38.13
CA SER A 558 -27.86 35.51 -37.50
C SER A 558 -29.10 36.41 -37.44
N LYS A 559 -29.90 36.42 -38.51
CA LYS A 559 -31.15 37.21 -38.58
C LYS A 559 -32.19 36.69 -37.59
N VAL A 560 -32.43 35.38 -37.56
CA VAL A 560 -33.38 34.74 -36.63
C VAL A 560 -32.92 34.92 -35.19
N ALA A 561 -31.63 34.70 -34.89
CA ALA A 561 -31.08 34.96 -33.56
C ALA A 561 -31.25 36.42 -33.11
N THR A 562 -31.18 37.39 -34.03
CA THR A 562 -31.42 38.80 -33.70
C THR A 562 -32.87 39.05 -33.29
N VAL A 563 -33.84 38.47 -34.01
CA VAL A 563 -35.27 38.57 -33.69
C VAL A 563 -35.57 37.83 -32.37
N ALA A 564 -35.01 36.65 -32.19
CA ALA A 564 -35.11 35.84 -30.97
C ALA A 564 -34.65 36.64 -29.75
N LYS A 565 -33.45 37.26 -29.82
CA LYS A 565 -32.91 38.10 -28.73
C LYS A 565 -33.84 39.25 -28.38
N HIS A 566 -34.45 39.90 -29.37
CA HIS A 566 -35.41 40.97 -29.12
C HIS A 566 -36.69 40.43 -28.45
N LYS A 567 -37.28 39.34 -28.97
CA LYS A 567 -38.49 38.70 -28.44
C LYS A 567 -38.31 38.19 -27.00
N CYS A 568 -37.18 37.56 -26.73
CA CYS A 568 -36.85 36.97 -25.42
C CYS A 568 -36.29 37.99 -24.41
N GLY A 569 -36.24 39.28 -24.73
CA GLY A 569 -35.84 40.31 -23.78
C GLY A 569 -34.34 40.34 -23.44
N PHE A 570 -33.47 39.89 -24.35
CA PHE A 570 -32.02 39.80 -24.14
C PHE A 570 -31.37 41.14 -23.74
N ALA A 571 -31.92 42.28 -24.17
CA ALA A 571 -31.47 43.61 -23.76
C ALA A 571 -31.57 43.84 -22.24
N LYS A 572 -32.59 43.27 -21.57
CA LYS A 572 -32.75 43.34 -20.11
C LYS A 572 -31.64 42.56 -19.40
N LEU A 573 -31.29 41.38 -19.92
CA LEU A 573 -30.18 40.57 -19.41
C LEU A 573 -28.85 41.32 -19.52
N MET A 574 -28.57 41.94 -20.67
CA MET A 574 -27.36 42.74 -20.89
C MET A 574 -27.27 43.90 -19.89
N SER A 575 -28.35 44.65 -19.71
CA SER A 575 -28.36 45.77 -18.75
C SER A 575 -28.18 45.30 -17.30
N LYS A 576 -28.70 44.11 -16.94
CA LYS A 576 -28.44 43.50 -15.64
C LYS A 576 -26.98 43.08 -15.50
N ALA A 577 -26.39 42.45 -16.51
CA ALA A 577 -24.98 42.05 -16.52
C ALA A 577 -24.03 43.24 -16.32
N GLU A 578 -24.36 44.41 -16.90
CA GLU A 578 -23.59 45.65 -16.71
C GLU A 578 -23.67 46.21 -15.28
N ARG A 579 -24.82 46.04 -14.60
CA ARG A 579 -25.04 46.56 -13.24
C ARG A 579 -24.59 45.60 -12.15
N LEU A 580 -24.58 44.29 -12.44
CA LEU A 580 -24.29 43.24 -11.48
C LEU A 580 -22.93 43.41 -10.77
N PRO A 581 -21.81 43.77 -11.45
CA PRO A 581 -20.53 44.00 -10.77
C PRO A 581 -20.63 45.07 -9.67
N ALA A 582 -21.30 46.19 -9.93
CA ALA A 582 -21.47 47.26 -8.95
C ALA A 582 -22.35 46.83 -7.77
N GLN A 583 -23.40 46.05 -8.03
CA GLN A 583 -24.27 45.50 -6.98
C GLN A 583 -23.51 44.52 -6.07
N ILE A 584 -22.68 43.65 -6.66
CA ILE A 584 -21.82 42.72 -5.91
C ILE A 584 -20.81 43.48 -5.06
N VAL A 585 -20.11 44.48 -5.63
CA VAL A 585 -19.14 45.30 -4.88
C VAL A 585 -19.80 46.02 -3.70
N GLU A 586 -20.98 46.60 -3.91
CA GLU A 586 -21.69 47.33 -2.87
C GLU A 586 -22.22 46.40 -1.76
N SER A 587 -22.70 45.21 -2.15
CA SER A 587 -23.01 44.16 -1.18
C SER A 587 -21.78 43.72 -0.39
N ARG A 588 -20.66 43.48 -1.08
CA ARG A 588 -19.39 43.07 -0.45
C ARG A 588 -18.84 44.09 0.51
N LYS A 589 -18.94 45.39 0.22
CA LYS A 589 -18.56 46.45 1.18
C LYS A 589 -19.36 46.35 2.48
N ARG A 590 -20.67 46.13 2.40
CA ARG A 590 -21.52 45.95 3.59
C ARG A 590 -21.17 44.67 4.34
N SER A 591 -20.98 43.57 3.62
CA SER A 591 -20.59 42.27 4.20
C SER A 591 -19.24 42.37 4.91
N GLN A 592 -18.25 43.02 4.29
CA GLN A 592 -16.93 43.27 4.88
C GLN A 592 -17.01 44.17 6.11
N ALA A 593 -17.77 45.28 6.06
CA ALA A 593 -17.96 46.15 7.21
C ALA A 593 -18.63 45.44 8.40
N ARG A 594 -19.62 44.59 8.14
CA ARG A 594 -20.25 43.75 9.18
C ARG A 594 -19.27 42.77 9.80
N ALA A 595 -18.44 42.11 8.99
CA ALA A 595 -17.44 41.18 9.48
C ALA A 595 -16.37 41.87 10.36
N VAL A 596 -15.92 43.06 9.94
CA VAL A 596 -14.99 43.91 10.71
C VAL A 596 -15.61 44.33 12.04
N ALA A 597 -16.86 44.79 12.03
CA ALA A 597 -17.58 45.16 13.25
C ALA A 597 -17.76 43.97 14.21
N ALA A 598 -18.18 42.82 13.69
CA ALA A 598 -18.33 41.60 14.49
C ALA A 598 -17.01 41.09 15.07
N LEU A 599 -15.89 41.32 14.37
CA LEU A 599 -14.56 41.02 14.88
C LEU A 599 -14.14 42.00 15.99
N ALA A 600 -14.41 43.29 15.83
CA ALA A 600 -14.12 44.30 16.85
C ALA A 600 -14.90 44.02 18.14
N GLU A 601 -16.22 43.80 18.04
CA GLU A 601 -17.09 43.45 19.18
C GLU A 601 -16.62 42.20 19.94
N LYS A 602 -15.93 41.28 19.26
CA LYS A 602 -15.39 40.06 19.87
C LYS A 602 -14.25 40.31 20.87
N PHE A 603 -13.60 41.47 20.78
CA PHE A 603 -12.41 41.85 21.56
C PHE A 603 -12.52 43.17 22.31
N GLU A 604 -13.63 43.89 22.15
CA GLU A 604 -14.10 44.95 23.07
C GLU A 604 -14.65 44.33 24.35
#